data_AF-A0AAV0ZQB8-F1
#
_entry.id   AF-A0AAV0ZQB8-F1
#
_cell.length_a   1.000
_cell.length_b   1.000
_cell.length_c   1.000
_cell.angle_alpha   90.00
_cell.angle_beta   90.00
_cell.angle_gamma   90.00
#
_symmetry.space_group_name_H-M   'P 1'
#
loop_
_entity.id
_entity.type
_entity.pdbx_description
1 polymer ?
#
loop_
_entity_poly.entity_id
_entity_poly.type
_entity_poly.pdbx_seq_one_letter_code
_entity_poly.pdbx_strand_id
1 'polypeptide(L)'
;MTNNSLSGVIQDWILNFKINIDLSYNNFTKSSATSCQHLNLNLASSYSSSAVTSPSTFCLKRNLPCAGKPQYDSLFINCGGPEEDFDGNHYQGSYKVKLHFAEIMFSDDQTFKSLGRRIFDVSIQGFKYLKDFNIVEEAGGVGKGITKEFDVEVNDNTLEIQLYWAGKGTTAIPDRGVYGPLISAITVTPNFKNHSEGMSTGVIIGIVAASCVLVVLIVFALWKMGFLCVKDLRDKDLLDLKTGYFSLRQIRAATNDFDPANKIGEGGFGPVFKVTYYA
;
A
#
# COMPACT_ATOMS: atom_id res chain seq x y z
N MET A 1 4.31 32.46 -25.63
CA MET A 1 4.42 33.82 -25.06
C MET A 1 2.98 34.25 -24.77
N THR A 2 2.52 34.64 -23.59
CA THR A 2 3.13 35.46 -22.54
C THR A 2 2.49 35.15 -21.17
N ASN A 3 3.27 34.73 -20.17
CA ASN A 3 2.94 34.95 -18.76
C ASN A 3 3.67 36.22 -18.32
N ASN A 4 3.46 37.30 -19.08
CA ASN A 4 4.09 38.56 -18.76
C ASN A 4 3.27 39.22 -17.65
N SER A 5 3.94 39.95 -16.76
CA SER A 5 3.27 40.80 -15.78
C SER A 5 3.04 42.20 -16.36
N LEU A 6 2.53 42.30 -17.60
CA LEU A 6 2.26 43.60 -18.21
C LEU A 6 1.11 44.28 -17.48
N SER A 7 1.21 45.58 -17.31
CA SER A 7 0.22 46.41 -16.63
C SER A 7 0.02 47.74 -17.38
N GLY A 8 -1.00 48.50 -16.97
CA GLY A 8 -1.35 49.77 -17.61
C GLY A 8 -2.51 49.64 -18.61
N VAL A 9 -2.57 50.56 -19.57
CA VAL A 9 -3.67 50.66 -20.53
C VAL A 9 -3.28 49.96 -21.83
N ILE A 10 -4.19 49.13 -22.38
CA ILE A 10 -4.01 48.59 -23.73
C ILE A 10 -4.29 49.71 -24.74
N GLN A 11 -3.32 50.03 -25.58
CA GLN A 11 -3.49 51.04 -26.63
C GLN A 11 -4.38 50.52 -27.77
N ASP A 12 -5.23 51.39 -28.33
CA ASP A 12 -6.23 51.02 -29.34
C ASP A 12 -5.63 50.45 -30.63
N TRP A 13 -4.38 50.80 -30.97
CA TRP A 13 -3.72 50.22 -32.15
C TRP A 13 -3.48 48.71 -31.99
N ILE A 14 -3.28 48.23 -30.76
CA ILE A 14 -3.13 46.81 -30.45
C ILE A 14 -4.45 46.10 -30.72
N LEU A 15 -5.58 46.74 -30.40
CA LEU A 15 -6.92 46.21 -30.61
C LEU A 15 -7.29 46.02 -32.10
N ASN A 16 -6.66 46.80 -32.98
CA ASN A 16 -6.90 46.76 -34.42
C ASN A 16 -5.83 45.99 -35.20
N PHE A 17 -4.90 45.33 -34.51
CA PHE A 17 -3.79 44.63 -35.14
C PHE A 17 -4.25 43.32 -35.79
N LYS A 18 -3.82 43.06 -37.03
CA LYS A 18 -4.28 41.91 -37.83
C LYS A 18 -3.53 40.60 -37.55
N ILE A 19 -2.56 40.61 -36.64
CA ILE A 19 -1.77 39.43 -36.26
C ILE A 19 -2.36 38.82 -34.98
N ASN A 20 -2.27 37.50 -34.85
CA ASN A 20 -2.65 36.80 -33.62
C ASN A 20 -1.75 37.24 -32.47
N ILE A 21 -2.33 37.92 -31.48
CA ILE A 21 -1.63 38.38 -30.29
C ILE A 21 -2.38 37.89 -29.06
N ASP A 22 -1.66 37.21 -28.16
CA ASP A 22 -2.19 36.77 -26.89
C ASP A 22 -1.78 37.75 -25.78
N LEU A 23 -2.76 38.41 -25.18
CA LEU A 23 -2.60 39.31 -24.03
C LEU A 23 -3.28 38.76 -22.78
N SER A 24 -3.70 37.49 -22.80
CA SER A 24 -4.32 36.85 -21.65
C SER A 24 -3.39 36.85 -20.44
N TYR A 25 -3.98 36.78 -19.25
CA TYR A 25 -3.26 36.66 -17.96
C TYR A 25 -2.34 37.83 -17.55
N ASN A 26 -2.45 38.98 -18.22
CA ASN A 26 -1.79 40.23 -17.80
C ASN A 26 -2.61 41.00 -16.73
N ASN A 27 -2.13 42.18 -16.31
CA ASN A 27 -2.72 43.02 -15.27
C ASN A 27 -3.05 44.43 -15.77
N PHE A 28 -3.81 44.52 -16.87
CA PHE A 28 -4.21 45.80 -17.45
C PHE A 28 -5.32 46.48 -16.63
N THR A 29 -5.33 47.81 -16.67
CA THR A 29 -6.22 48.65 -15.85
C THR A 29 -7.39 49.26 -16.64
N LYS A 30 -7.29 49.35 -17.97
CA LYS A 30 -8.34 49.94 -18.83
C LYS A 30 -8.23 49.47 -20.29
N SER A 31 -9.37 49.38 -20.98
CA SER A 31 -9.43 49.09 -22.43
C SER A 31 -10.77 49.46 -23.06
N SER A 32 -10.72 49.68 -24.37
CA SER A 32 -11.86 49.86 -25.27
C SER A 32 -12.46 48.55 -25.77
N ALA A 33 -11.90 47.39 -25.38
CA ALA A 33 -12.34 46.08 -25.82
C ALA A 33 -13.70 45.70 -25.24
N THR A 34 -14.63 45.32 -26.11
CA THR A 34 -16.01 44.94 -25.76
C THR A 34 -16.20 43.43 -25.60
N SER A 35 -15.17 42.62 -25.85
CA SER A 35 -15.20 41.16 -25.75
C SER A 35 -13.83 40.58 -25.43
N CYS A 36 -13.80 39.31 -25.02
CA CYS A 36 -12.58 38.59 -24.65
C CYS A 36 -11.80 38.06 -25.84
N GLN A 37 -12.47 38.02 -27.00
CA GLN A 37 -11.86 37.67 -28.26
C GLN A 37 -12.27 38.74 -29.26
N HIS A 38 -11.41 39.75 -29.41
CA HIS A 38 -11.64 40.85 -30.34
C HIS A 38 -10.74 40.64 -31.56
N LEU A 39 -11.34 40.32 -32.71
CA LEU A 39 -10.59 39.95 -33.91
C LEU A 39 -9.61 38.78 -33.62
N ASN A 40 -8.31 39.02 -33.81
CA ASN A 40 -7.22 38.06 -33.62
C ASN A 40 -6.54 38.19 -32.23
N LEU A 41 -7.19 38.87 -31.28
CA LEU A 41 -6.64 39.12 -29.94
C LEU A 41 -7.32 38.26 -28.88
N ASN A 42 -6.51 37.62 -28.04
CA ASN A 42 -6.98 36.97 -26.82
C ASN A 42 -6.79 37.91 -25.62
N LEU A 43 -7.89 38.33 -25.00
CA LEU A 43 -7.93 39.22 -23.84
C LEU A 43 -8.50 38.52 -22.58
N ALA A 44 -8.55 37.18 -22.58
CA ALA A 44 -9.06 36.45 -21.43
C ALA A 44 -8.22 36.70 -20.17
N SER A 45 -8.86 36.98 -19.03
CA SER A 45 -8.18 37.16 -17.74
C SER A 45 -7.12 38.27 -17.73
N SER A 46 -7.23 39.27 -18.61
CA SER A 46 -6.17 40.28 -18.80
C SER A 46 -6.35 41.55 -17.96
N TYR A 47 -7.46 41.71 -17.24
CA TYR A 47 -7.78 42.94 -16.49
C TYR A 47 -7.92 42.71 -15.00
N SER A 48 -7.53 43.69 -14.20
CA SER A 48 -7.81 43.66 -12.76
C SER A 48 -9.31 43.50 -12.49
N SER A 49 -9.66 42.81 -11.40
CA SER A 49 -11.06 42.56 -11.03
C SER A 49 -11.91 43.82 -10.88
N SER A 50 -11.27 44.96 -10.63
CA SER A 50 -11.90 46.28 -10.46
C SER A 50 -12.15 47.01 -11.79
N ALA A 51 -11.52 46.59 -12.89
CA ALA A 51 -11.64 47.24 -14.20
C ALA A 51 -12.82 46.72 -15.04
N VAL A 52 -13.44 45.60 -14.64
CA VAL A 52 -14.53 44.95 -15.38
C VAL A 52 -15.86 45.17 -14.65
N THR A 53 -16.73 46.01 -15.23
CA THR A 53 -18.01 46.40 -14.63
C THR A 53 -19.22 45.73 -15.29
N SER A 54 -19.06 45.12 -16.48
CA SER A 54 -20.17 44.54 -17.24
C SER A 54 -20.15 43.00 -17.27
N PRO A 55 -21.31 42.33 -17.15
CA PRO A 55 -21.41 40.87 -17.25
C PRO A 55 -20.99 40.32 -18.62
N SER A 56 -21.20 41.07 -19.71
CA SER A 56 -20.81 40.67 -21.07
C SER A 56 -19.30 40.60 -21.28
N THR A 57 -18.52 41.21 -20.39
CA THR A 57 -17.05 41.21 -20.42
C THR A 57 -16.45 40.45 -19.23
N PHE A 58 -17.22 39.57 -18.57
CA PHE A 58 -16.76 38.80 -17.40
C PHE A 58 -15.44 38.06 -17.65
N CYS A 59 -15.21 37.59 -18.87
CA CYS A 59 -14.02 36.84 -19.22
C CYS A 59 -12.75 37.69 -19.32
N LEU A 60 -12.88 39.02 -19.34
CA LEU A 60 -11.76 39.96 -19.20
C LEU A 60 -11.24 39.99 -17.76
N LYS A 61 -12.09 39.61 -16.79
CA LYS A 61 -11.79 39.67 -15.36
C LYS A 61 -10.72 38.65 -15.00
N ARG A 62 -9.64 39.12 -14.38
CA ARG A 62 -8.62 38.27 -13.79
C ARG A 62 -9.24 37.39 -12.71
N ASN A 63 -8.85 36.13 -12.68
CA ASN A 63 -9.50 35.07 -11.89
C ASN A 63 -10.98 34.90 -12.29
N LEU A 64 -11.22 34.57 -13.56
CA LEU A 64 -12.58 34.35 -14.08
C LEU A 64 -13.39 33.49 -13.11
N PRO A 65 -14.51 33.97 -12.56
CA PRO A 65 -15.42 33.12 -11.84
C PRO A 65 -16.05 32.16 -12.86
N CYS A 66 -15.94 30.85 -12.62
CA CYS A 66 -16.67 29.88 -13.41
C CYS A 66 -18.18 30.19 -13.30
N ALA A 67 -18.92 30.12 -14.41
CA ALA A 67 -20.35 30.46 -14.46
C ALA A 67 -21.24 29.55 -13.60
N GLY A 68 -20.67 28.48 -13.02
CA GLY A 68 -21.27 27.62 -12.02
C GLY A 68 -20.18 26.93 -11.19
N LYS A 69 -20.59 26.26 -10.11
CA LYS A 69 -19.68 25.38 -9.37
C LYS A 69 -19.28 24.19 -10.27
N PRO A 70 -18.00 23.78 -10.29
CA PRO A 70 -17.61 22.55 -10.97
C PRO A 70 -18.44 21.38 -10.42
N GLN A 71 -18.92 20.50 -11.31
CA GLN A 71 -19.76 19.37 -10.91
C GLN A 71 -19.00 18.32 -10.10
N TYR A 72 -17.68 18.22 -10.33
CA TYR A 72 -16.76 17.34 -9.63
C TYR A 72 -15.40 18.04 -9.48
N ASP A 73 -15.05 18.44 -8.25
CA ASP A 73 -13.75 19.04 -7.91
C ASP A 73 -13.03 18.29 -6.77
N SER A 74 -13.76 17.38 -6.13
CA SER A 74 -13.39 16.68 -4.91
C SER A 74 -13.60 15.17 -5.12
N LEU A 75 -12.62 14.40 -4.66
CA LEU A 75 -12.66 12.94 -4.60
C LEU A 75 -12.59 12.53 -3.12
N PHE A 76 -13.54 11.70 -2.71
CA PHE A 76 -13.60 11.14 -1.37
C PHE A 76 -13.20 9.67 -1.42
N ILE A 77 -12.17 9.31 -0.65
CA ILE A 77 -11.74 7.93 -0.45
C ILE A 77 -12.13 7.54 0.96
N ASN A 78 -13.01 6.55 1.11
CA ASN A 78 -13.26 5.94 2.40
C ASN A 78 -12.01 5.14 2.77
N CYS A 79 -11.27 5.64 3.75
CA CYS A 79 -9.99 5.08 4.14
C CYS A 79 -10.12 3.87 5.06
N GLY A 80 -11.34 3.49 5.47
CA GLY A 80 -11.67 2.20 6.08
C GLY A 80 -10.76 1.80 7.24
N GLY A 81 -11.21 2.05 8.47
CA GLY A 81 -10.61 1.54 9.69
C GLY A 81 -11.65 1.59 10.81
N PRO A 82 -11.54 0.76 11.87
CA PRO A 82 -12.38 0.96 13.03
C PRO A 82 -12.09 2.35 13.62
N GLU A 83 -13.15 3.09 13.98
CA GLU A 83 -13.01 4.11 15.02
C GLU A 83 -12.48 3.37 16.26
N GLU A 84 -11.21 3.56 16.58
CA GLU A 84 -10.67 3.04 17.82
C GLU A 84 -10.82 4.12 18.88
N ASP A 85 -11.73 3.90 19.82
CA ASP A 85 -11.72 4.58 21.11
C ASP A 85 -10.83 3.77 22.05
N PHE A 86 -9.62 4.25 22.31
CA PHE A 86 -8.73 3.66 23.32
C PHE A 86 -8.49 4.66 24.45
N ASP A 87 -8.95 4.32 25.65
CA ASP A 87 -8.84 5.13 26.86
C ASP A 87 -9.50 6.53 26.75
N GLY A 88 -10.67 6.59 26.09
CA GLY A 88 -11.44 7.84 25.97
C GLY A 88 -10.88 8.87 24.99
N ASN A 89 -9.88 8.50 24.18
CA ASN A 89 -9.32 9.32 23.11
C ASN A 89 -9.79 8.82 21.73
N HIS A 90 -10.16 9.74 20.86
CA HIS A 90 -10.53 9.49 19.47
C HIS A 90 -9.27 9.48 18.60
N TYR A 91 -8.93 8.35 17.98
CA TYR A 91 -7.68 8.21 17.22
C TYR A 91 -7.88 8.57 15.75
N GLN A 92 -7.18 9.63 15.33
CA GLN A 92 -7.09 10.03 13.93
C GLN A 92 -6.18 9.08 13.15
N GLY A 93 -6.61 8.67 11.97
CA GLY A 93 -5.83 7.80 11.12
C GLY A 93 -4.72 8.58 10.42
N SER A 94 -3.44 8.25 10.64
CA SER A 94 -2.34 8.81 9.85
C SER A 94 -2.16 7.98 8.58
N TYR A 95 -2.20 8.62 7.42
CA TYR A 95 -2.03 8.00 6.11
C TYR A 95 -0.93 8.66 5.31
N LYS A 96 -0.18 7.83 4.60
CA LYS A 96 0.76 8.26 3.56
C LYS A 96 0.04 8.26 2.23
N VAL A 97 -0.14 9.44 1.66
CA VAL A 97 -0.83 9.69 0.40
C VAL A 97 0.21 9.98 -0.69
N LYS A 98 0.21 9.19 -1.76
CA LYS A 98 1.04 9.41 -2.95
C LYS A 98 0.14 9.75 -4.14
N LEU A 99 0.38 10.91 -4.73
CA LEU A 99 -0.28 11.36 -5.94
C LEU A 99 0.69 11.25 -7.11
N HIS A 100 0.29 10.50 -8.14
CA HIS A 100 1.09 10.26 -9.33
C HIS A 100 0.55 11.09 -10.48
N PHE A 101 1.45 11.80 -11.16
CA PHE A 101 1.12 12.71 -12.24
C PHE A 101 1.98 12.43 -13.46
N ALA A 102 1.41 12.59 -14.65
CA ALA A 102 2.13 12.69 -15.91
C ALA A 102 1.32 13.58 -16.86
N GLU A 103 1.95 14.54 -17.53
CA GLU A 103 1.27 15.31 -18.58
C GLU A 103 1.20 14.46 -19.85
N ILE A 104 -0.01 14.01 -20.17
CA ILE A 104 -0.29 13.11 -21.29
C ILE A 104 -1.09 13.77 -22.41
N MET A 105 -1.61 14.98 -22.20
CA MET A 105 -2.46 15.68 -23.18
C MET A 105 -1.66 16.67 -24.02
N PHE A 106 -0.73 17.41 -23.41
CA PHE A 106 0.17 18.30 -24.13
C PHE A 106 1.38 17.53 -24.67
N SER A 107 1.80 17.86 -25.90
CA SER A 107 3.00 17.33 -26.54
C SER A 107 4.20 18.25 -26.28
N ASP A 108 5.42 17.80 -26.58
CA ASP A 108 6.63 18.64 -26.63
C ASP A 108 7.16 18.82 -28.07
N ASP A 109 6.31 18.56 -29.05
CA ASP A 109 6.63 18.67 -30.46
C ASP A 109 6.77 20.13 -30.93
N GLN A 110 7.25 20.33 -32.16
CA GLN A 110 7.38 21.66 -32.76
C GLN A 110 6.03 22.28 -33.20
N THR A 111 4.90 21.71 -32.75
CA THR A 111 3.57 22.22 -33.09
C THR A 111 3.05 23.19 -32.03
N PHE A 112 1.96 23.88 -32.33
CA PHE A 112 1.31 24.77 -31.36
C PHE A 112 0.82 24.04 -30.09
N LYS A 113 0.64 22.71 -30.15
CA LYS A 113 0.18 21.89 -29.02
C LYS A 113 1.16 21.90 -27.84
N SER A 114 2.46 22.07 -28.11
CA SER A 114 3.50 22.14 -27.07
C SER A 114 3.55 23.44 -26.27
N LEU A 115 2.76 24.43 -26.68
CA LEU A 115 2.57 25.66 -25.92
C LEU A 115 1.55 25.50 -24.78
N GLY A 116 0.82 24.38 -24.72
CA GLY A 116 -0.13 24.07 -23.66
C GLY A 116 0.53 24.02 -22.29
N ARG A 117 -0.11 24.63 -21.29
CA ARG A 117 0.33 24.60 -19.88
C ARG A 117 -0.83 24.19 -18.99
N ARG A 118 -0.62 23.18 -18.14
CA ARG A 118 -1.60 22.72 -17.14
C ARG A 118 -1.15 23.21 -15.78
N ILE A 119 -1.99 23.99 -15.13
CA ILE A 119 -1.69 24.58 -13.82
C ILE A 119 -2.94 24.45 -12.94
N PHE A 120 -2.81 23.79 -11.80
CA PHE A 120 -3.91 23.59 -10.86
C PHE A 120 -3.39 23.50 -9.43
N ASP A 121 -4.29 23.66 -8.46
CA ASP A 121 -4.01 23.47 -7.05
C ASP A 121 -4.43 22.06 -6.62
N VAL A 122 -3.73 21.50 -5.63
CA VAL A 122 -4.09 20.24 -4.96
C VAL A 122 -4.21 20.49 -3.47
N SER A 123 -5.38 20.19 -2.93
CA SER A 123 -5.66 20.22 -1.50
C SER A 123 -5.98 18.83 -0.99
N ILE A 124 -5.57 18.51 0.24
CA ILE A 124 -5.87 17.25 0.91
C ILE A 124 -6.40 17.61 2.31
N GLN A 125 -7.56 17.07 2.70
CA GLN A 125 -8.25 17.42 3.96
C GLN A 125 -8.41 18.95 4.16
N GLY A 126 -8.72 19.68 3.08
CA GLY A 126 -8.85 21.13 3.10
C GLY A 126 -7.53 21.93 3.12
N PHE A 127 -6.37 21.28 3.34
CA PHE A 127 -5.07 21.94 3.30
C PHE A 127 -4.47 21.94 1.89
N LYS A 128 -4.07 23.11 1.39
CA LYS A 128 -3.46 23.24 0.06
C LYS A 128 -1.98 22.86 0.09
N TYR A 129 -1.67 21.65 -0.36
CA TYR A 129 -0.31 21.13 -0.41
C TYR A 129 0.45 21.56 -1.67
N LEU A 130 -0.24 21.64 -2.80
CA LEU A 130 0.36 22.08 -4.06
C LEU A 130 -0.41 23.28 -4.59
N LYS A 131 0.29 24.39 -4.84
CA LYS A 131 -0.29 25.60 -5.41
C LYS A 131 0.36 25.88 -6.76
N ASP A 132 -0.45 26.25 -7.74
CA ASP A 132 0.02 26.53 -9.11
C ASP A 132 0.86 25.40 -9.69
N PHE A 133 0.48 24.15 -9.39
CA PHE A 133 1.25 22.96 -9.74
C PHE A 133 1.25 22.72 -11.25
N ASN A 134 2.45 22.69 -11.83
CA ASN A 134 2.69 22.38 -13.23
C ASN A 134 3.44 21.05 -13.35
N ILE A 135 2.76 20.03 -13.86
CA ILE A 135 3.30 18.67 -13.97
C ILE A 135 4.58 18.64 -14.84
N VAL A 136 4.60 19.36 -15.95
CA VAL A 136 5.73 19.33 -16.90
C VAL A 136 6.99 19.94 -16.29
N GLU A 137 6.84 21.05 -15.56
CA GLU A 137 7.96 21.71 -14.88
C GLU A 137 8.53 20.82 -13.77
N GLU A 138 7.67 20.20 -12.98
CA GLU A 138 8.05 19.37 -11.84
C GLU A 138 8.60 17.99 -12.27
N ALA A 139 8.07 17.41 -13.34
CA ALA A 139 8.55 16.15 -13.91
C ALA A 139 9.78 16.33 -14.83
N GLY A 140 10.13 17.57 -15.18
CA GLY A 140 11.22 17.88 -16.09
C GLY A 140 10.94 17.44 -17.54
N GLY A 141 9.68 17.47 -17.98
CA GLY A 141 9.28 17.16 -19.34
C GLY A 141 7.88 16.55 -19.48
N VAL A 142 7.39 16.54 -20.72
CA VAL A 142 6.11 15.93 -21.11
C VAL A 142 6.21 14.40 -21.06
N GLY A 143 5.12 13.71 -20.71
CA GLY A 143 5.06 12.25 -20.63
C GLY A 143 5.89 11.62 -19.51
N LYS A 144 6.62 12.42 -18.72
CA LYS A 144 7.38 11.95 -17.56
C LYS A 144 6.48 11.87 -16.33
N GLY A 145 6.59 10.75 -15.62
CA GLY A 145 5.90 10.55 -14.35
C GLY A 145 6.60 11.27 -13.20
N ILE A 146 5.81 11.85 -12.30
CA ILE A 146 6.27 12.45 -11.03
C ILE A 146 5.32 12.02 -9.90
N THR A 147 5.88 11.72 -8.73
CA THR A 147 5.11 11.35 -7.53
C THR A 147 5.30 12.41 -6.45
N LYS A 148 4.20 12.87 -5.85
CA LYS A 148 4.20 13.72 -4.65
C LYS A 148 3.66 12.93 -3.47
N GLU A 149 4.38 12.96 -2.36
CA GLU A 149 4.08 12.18 -1.16
C GLU A 149 3.77 13.12 0.00
N PHE A 150 2.70 12.81 0.74
CA PHE A 150 2.21 13.59 1.86
C PHE A 150 1.81 12.67 3.00
N ASP A 151 2.19 13.03 4.22
CA ASP A 151 1.64 12.41 5.43
C ASP A 151 0.43 13.25 5.88
N VAL A 152 -0.71 12.60 6.04
CA VAL A 152 -2.04 13.22 6.20
C VAL A 152 -2.78 12.58 7.34
N GLU A 153 -3.38 13.40 8.21
CA GLU A 153 -4.27 12.96 9.28
C GLU A 153 -5.72 12.96 8.81
N VAL A 154 -6.43 11.85 9.03
CA VAL A 154 -7.82 11.66 8.63
C VAL A 154 -8.68 11.50 9.87
N ASN A 155 -9.63 12.43 10.04
CA ASN A 155 -10.47 12.52 11.23
C ASN A 155 -11.82 11.80 11.05
N ASP A 156 -12.45 11.94 9.87
CA ASP A 156 -13.85 11.51 9.66
C ASP A 156 -13.95 10.27 8.76
N ASN A 157 -13.01 9.32 8.90
CA ASN A 157 -12.86 8.09 8.11
C ASN A 157 -12.73 8.27 6.59
N THR A 158 -12.80 9.51 6.11
CA THR A 158 -12.83 9.89 4.71
C THR A 158 -11.67 10.82 4.43
N LEU A 159 -10.83 10.42 3.47
CA LEU A 159 -9.79 11.27 2.92
C LEU A 159 -10.37 12.04 1.74
N GLU A 160 -10.38 13.36 1.84
CA GLU A 160 -10.74 14.25 0.75
C GLU A 160 -9.48 14.73 0.02
N ILE A 161 -9.47 14.55 -1.30
CA ILE A 161 -8.47 15.15 -2.20
C ILE A 161 -9.22 16.05 -3.18
N GLN A 162 -8.90 17.33 -3.17
CA GLN A 162 -9.48 18.33 -4.06
C GLN A 162 -8.46 18.75 -5.12
N LEU A 163 -8.85 18.68 -6.39
CA LEU A 163 -8.06 19.19 -7.49
C LEU A 163 -8.79 20.39 -8.08
N TYR A 164 -8.16 21.56 -8.03
CA TYR A 164 -8.83 22.81 -8.37
C TYR A 164 -8.08 23.59 -9.45
N TRP A 165 -8.75 23.83 -10.58
CA TRP A 165 -8.23 24.72 -11.61
C TRP A 165 -8.58 26.18 -11.28
N ALA A 166 -7.60 26.94 -10.81
CA ALA A 166 -7.76 28.35 -10.45
C ALA A 166 -7.83 29.31 -11.64
N GLY A 167 -8.16 28.81 -12.84
CA GLY A 167 -8.24 29.62 -14.05
C GLY A 167 -6.91 29.83 -14.78
N LYS A 168 -5.81 29.19 -14.36
CA LYS A 168 -4.45 29.40 -14.89
C LYS A 168 -4.04 28.36 -15.94
N GLY A 169 -3.05 28.67 -16.77
CA GLY A 169 -2.61 27.79 -17.85
C GLY A 169 -3.35 28.05 -19.16
N THR A 170 -3.35 27.08 -20.07
CA THR A 170 -3.88 27.24 -21.42
C THR A 170 -5.26 26.60 -21.56
N THR A 171 -6.24 27.28 -22.16
CA THR A 171 -7.63 26.80 -22.24
C THR A 171 -8.10 26.36 -23.64
N ALA A 172 -7.36 26.73 -24.68
CA ALA A 172 -7.74 26.51 -26.09
C ALA A 172 -6.73 25.67 -26.89
N ILE A 173 -5.71 25.12 -26.23
CA ILE A 173 -4.69 24.25 -26.81
C ILE A 173 -4.72 22.95 -26.02
N PRO A 174 -4.58 21.76 -26.66
CA PRO A 174 -4.60 21.51 -28.11
C PRO A 174 -6.00 21.72 -28.70
N ASP A 175 -7.03 21.48 -27.91
CA ASP A 175 -8.44 21.70 -28.20
C ASP A 175 -9.08 22.46 -27.03
N ARG A 176 -10.19 23.16 -27.28
CA ARG A 176 -10.92 23.85 -26.21
C ARG A 176 -11.47 22.82 -25.21
N GLY A 177 -11.16 23.01 -23.92
CA GLY A 177 -11.69 22.19 -22.83
C GLY A 177 -10.67 21.28 -22.14
N VAL A 178 -9.44 21.14 -22.65
CA VAL A 178 -8.44 20.17 -22.14
C VAL A 178 -7.50 20.80 -21.08
N TYR A 179 -8.04 21.60 -20.17
CA TYR A 179 -7.25 22.44 -19.26
C TYR A 179 -7.48 22.20 -17.76
N GLY A 180 -8.39 21.30 -17.40
CA GLY A 180 -8.67 20.96 -16.01
C GLY A 180 -7.50 20.26 -15.30
N PRO A 181 -7.60 20.00 -14.00
CA PRO A 181 -6.61 19.23 -13.28
C PRO A 181 -6.45 17.82 -13.85
N LEU A 182 -5.27 17.24 -13.70
CA LEU A 182 -4.96 15.90 -14.18
C LEU A 182 -4.23 15.14 -13.08
N ILE A 183 -4.64 13.91 -12.84
CA ILE A 183 -3.98 12.96 -11.95
C ILE A 183 -4.00 11.58 -12.61
N SER A 184 -2.89 10.86 -12.52
CA SER A 184 -2.72 9.57 -13.19
C SER A 184 -3.03 8.40 -12.26
N ALA A 185 -2.61 8.48 -11.00
CA ALA A 185 -2.92 7.46 -9.99
C ALA A 185 -2.85 8.03 -8.57
N ILE A 186 -3.51 7.35 -7.64
CA ILE A 186 -3.51 7.67 -6.21
C ILE A 186 -3.12 6.40 -5.45
N THR A 187 -2.24 6.53 -4.47
CA THR A 187 -1.91 5.46 -3.53
C THR A 187 -2.11 5.99 -2.11
N VAL A 188 -2.91 5.29 -1.32
CA VAL A 188 -3.14 5.62 0.08
C VAL A 188 -2.72 4.41 0.90
N THR A 189 -1.75 4.61 1.80
CA THR A 189 -1.28 3.56 2.70
C THR A 189 -1.37 4.03 4.13
N PRO A 190 -1.89 3.22 5.07
CA PRO A 190 -1.86 3.57 6.48
C PRO A 190 -0.42 3.79 6.96
N ASN A 191 -0.21 4.85 7.73
CA ASN A 191 1.06 5.19 8.37
C ASN A 191 1.03 4.86 9.86
N PHE A 192 0.36 3.76 10.23
CA PHE A 192 0.37 3.27 11.60
C PHE A 192 1.71 2.59 11.87
N LYS A 193 2.41 3.05 12.91
CA LYS A 193 3.45 2.23 13.51
C LYS A 193 2.72 1.06 14.17
N ASN A 194 2.80 -0.13 13.57
CA ASN A 194 2.33 -1.32 14.23
C ASN A 194 3.11 -1.44 15.55
N HIS A 195 2.49 -1.08 16.67
CA HIS A 195 2.83 -1.66 17.97
C HIS A 195 2.35 -3.12 17.94
N SER A 196 2.92 -3.92 17.05
CA SER A 196 2.97 -5.36 17.28
C SER A 196 4.06 -5.57 18.35
N GLU A 197 3.77 -5.15 19.58
CA GLU A 197 4.43 -5.75 20.73
C GLU A 197 3.97 -7.21 20.74
N GLY A 198 4.70 -8.05 19.99
CA GLY A 198 4.66 -9.48 20.25
C GLY A 198 4.91 -9.71 21.74
N MET A 199 4.29 -10.73 22.31
CA MET A 199 4.44 -11.03 23.74
C MET A 199 5.91 -10.96 24.13
N SER A 200 6.22 -10.16 25.16
CA SER A 200 7.60 -10.02 25.65
C SER A 200 8.27 -11.38 25.74
N THR A 201 9.52 -11.49 25.30
CA THR A 201 10.30 -12.72 25.33
C THR A 201 10.25 -13.40 26.69
N GLY A 202 10.17 -12.63 27.78
CA GLY A 202 10.00 -13.13 29.15
C GLY A 202 8.64 -13.83 29.40
N VAL A 203 7.56 -13.35 28.79
CA VAL A 203 6.23 -13.97 28.90
C VAL A 203 6.17 -15.29 28.13
N ILE A 204 6.78 -15.35 26.93
CA ILE A 204 6.87 -16.59 26.16
C ILE A 204 7.69 -17.64 26.94
N ILE A 205 8.83 -17.26 27.50
CA ILE A 205 9.66 -18.14 28.34
C ILE A 205 8.86 -18.61 29.56
N GLY A 206 8.09 -17.73 30.20
CA GLY A 206 7.24 -18.06 31.33
C GLY A 206 6.17 -19.11 31.00
N ILE A 207 5.47 -18.96 29.87
CA ILE A 207 4.44 -19.91 29.42
C ILE A 207 5.05 -21.27 29.08
N VAL A 208 6.19 -21.28 28.37
CA VAL A 208 6.90 -22.53 28.02
C VAL A 208 7.38 -23.24 29.29
N ALA A 209 7.99 -22.53 30.23
CA ALA A 209 8.46 -23.13 31.49
C ALA A 209 7.29 -23.70 32.32
N ALA A 210 6.20 -22.95 32.47
CA ALA A 210 5.02 -23.38 33.22
C ALA A 210 4.35 -24.61 32.59
N SER A 211 4.20 -24.62 31.26
CA SER A 211 3.63 -25.77 30.54
C SER A 211 4.52 -27.02 30.67
N CYS A 212 5.84 -26.90 30.57
CA CYS A 212 6.76 -28.02 30.78
C CYS A 212 6.64 -28.61 32.19
N VAL A 213 6.58 -27.76 33.22
CA VAL A 213 6.40 -28.21 34.62
C VAL A 213 5.06 -28.93 34.79
N LEU A 214 3.98 -28.41 34.21
CA LEU A 214 2.66 -29.05 34.26
C LEU A 214 2.70 -30.46 33.64
N VAL A 215 3.33 -30.62 32.48
CA VAL A 215 3.47 -31.92 31.82
C VAL A 215 4.25 -32.91 32.71
N VAL A 216 5.35 -32.47 33.33
CA VAL A 216 6.13 -33.33 34.24
C VAL A 216 5.28 -33.76 35.44
N LEU A 217 4.49 -32.86 36.02
CA LEU A 217 3.59 -33.18 37.13
C LEU A 217 2.49 -34.16 36.72
N ILE A 218 1.91 -34.00 35.52
CA ILE A 218 0.93 -34.93 34.95
C ILE A 218 1.56 -36.31 34.76
N VAL A 219 2.75 -36.40 34.17
CA VAL A 219 3.46 -37.67 33.98
C VAL A 219 3.78 -38.33 35.32
N PHE A 220 4.24 -37.56 36.31
CA PHE A 220 4.50 -38.07 37.66
C PHE A 220 3.23 -38.57 38.35
N ALA A 221 2.11 -37.85 38.22
CA ALA A 221 0.82 -38.26 38.74
C ALA A 221 0.31 -39.54 38.05
N LEU A 222 0.42 -39.63 36.72
CA LEU A 222 0.08 -40.83 35.95
C LEU A 222 0.96 -42.03 36.33
N TRP A 223 2.23 -41.79 36.66
CA TRP A 223 3.15 -42.82 37.16
C TRP A 223 2.76 -43.28 38.57
N LYS A 224 2.44 -42.35 39.46
CA LYS A 224 1.93 -42.62 40.83
C LYS A 224 0.58 -43.33 40.84
N MET A 225 -0.30 -43.02 39.89
CA MET A 225 -1.61 -43.66 39.73
C MET A 225 -1.54 -45.02 39.02
N GLY A 226 -0.34 -45.48 38.63
CA GLY A 226 -0.15 -46.82 38.05
C GLY A 226 -0.64 -46.99 36.60
N PHE A 227 -1.03 -45.89 35.94
CA PHE A 227 -1.53 -45.91 34.55
C PHE A 227 -0.41 -46.07 33.52
N LEU A 228 0.82 -45.66 33.87
CA LEU A 228 2.04 -45.84 33.06
C LEU A 228 2.85 -47.08 33.48
N CYS A 229 2.24 -48.00 34.24
CA CYS A 229 2.86 -49.27 34.57
C CYS A 229 2.88 -50.15 33.31
N VAL A 230 4.04 -50.28 32.66
CA VAL A 230 4.37 -51.54 31.99
C VAL A 230 4.31 -52.58 33.09
N LYS A 231 3.22 -53.35 33.12
CA LYS A 231 3.14 -54.55 33.95
C LYS A 231 4.29 -55.44 33.49
N ASP A 232 5.37 -55.44 34.25
CA ASP A 232 6.38 -56.47 34.16
C ASP A 232 5.66 -57.75 34.62
N LEU A 233 5.03 -58.45 33.66
CA LEU A 233 4.37 -59.74 33.84
C LEU A 233 5.46 -60.81 33.98
N ARG A 234 6.30 -60.64 35.00
CA ARG A 234 7.12 -61.70 35.52
C ARG A 234 6.46 -62.18 36.79
N ASP A 235 6.13 -63.46 36.77
CA ASP A 235 5.93 -64.28 37.95
C ASP A 235 4.50 -64.32 38.53
N LYS A 236 3.56 -64.82 37.73
CA LYS A 236 2.45 -65.70 38.14
C LYS A 236 1.54 -65.90 36.92
N ASP A 237 1.52 -67.13 36.39
CA ASP A 237 0.43 -67.73 35.58
C ASP A 237 0.91 -68.79 34.55
N LEU A 238 2.13 -69.36 34.65
CA LEU A 238 2.56 -70.44 33.76
C LEU A 238 3.03 -71.71 34.49
N LEU A 239 2.27 -72.14 35.50
CA LEU A 239 2.52 -73.38 36.25
C LEU A 239 1.83 -74.62 35.65
N ASP A 240 1.33 -74.56 34.41
CA ASP A 240 0.46 -75.64 33.90
C ASP A 240 0.64 -76.06 32.43
N LEU A 241 1.79 -75.76 31.80
CA LEU A 241 2.14 -76.38 30.51
C LEU A 241 3.55 -76.96 30.52
N LYS A 242 3.60 -78.27 30.73
CA LYS A 242 4.77 -79.15 30.73
C LYS A 242 5.56 -79.03 29.41
N THR A 243 6.45 -78.05 29.33
CA THR A 243 7.47 -77.91 28.28
C THR A 243 8.81 -77.76 28.99
N GLY A 244 9.63 -78.81 28.94
CA GLY A 244 10.90 -78.85 29.67
C GLY A 244 11.86 -77.79 29.14
N TYR A 245 12.14 -76.77 29.95
CA TYR A 245 13.20 -75.81 29.65
C TYR A 245 14.56 -76.45 29.94
N PHE A 246 15.43 -76.51 28.94
CA PHE A 246 16.81 -76.94 29.12
C PHE A 246 17.71 -75.72 29.21
N SER A 247 18.60 -75.71 30.21
CA SER A 247 19.64 -74.69 30.30
C SER A 247 20.66 -74.85 29.17
N LEU A 248 21.30 -73.75 28.78
CA LEU A 248 22.42 -73.77 27.82
C LEU A 248 23.54 -74.75 28.22
N ARG A 249 23.77 -74.97 29.52
CA ARG A 249 24.73 -75.97 30.01
C ARG A 249 24.30 -77.40 29.70
N GLN A 250 23.02 -77.72 29.84
CA GLN A 250 22.48 -79.03 29.50
C GLN A 250 22.52 -79.26 27.99
N ILE A 251 22.18 -78.25 27.19
CA ILE A 251 22.24 -78.34 25.72
C ILE A 251 23.69 -78.56 25.28
N ARG A 252 24.64 -77.79 25.82
CA ARG A 252 26.07 -77.93 25.55
C ARG A 252 26.61 -79.31 25.92
N ALA A 253 26.21 -79.86 27.06
CA ALA A 253 26.62 -81.20 27.45
C ALA A 253 26.01 -82.28 26.54
N ALA A 254 24.72 -82.17 26.22
CA ALA A 254 24.00 -83.17 25.42
C ALA A 254 24.42 -83.20 23.95
N THR A 255 24.95 -82.10 23.41
CA THR A 255 25.53 -82.03 22.05
C THR A 255 27.02 -82.36 21.99
N ASN A 256 27.65 -82.69 23.13
CA ASN A 256 29.12 -82.81 23.25
C ASN A 256 29.84 -81.54 22.76
N ASP A 257 29.47 -80.39 23.32
CA ASP A 257 29.94 -79.06 22.92
C ASP A 257 29.77 -78.74 21.42
N PHE A 258 28.65 -79.17 20.85
CA PHE A 258 28.33 -78.99 19.43
C PHE A 258 29.35 -79.64 18.48
N ASP A 259 29.79 -80.86 18.83
CA ASP A 259 30.68 -81.67 18.00
C ASP A 259 30.13 -81.81 16.56
N PRO A 260 30.93 -81.48 15.51
CA PRO A 260 30.52 -81.64 14.11
C PRO A 260 30.05 -83.06 13.77
N ALA A 261 30.55 -84.09 14.47
CA ALA A 261 30.11 -85.47 14.28
C ALA A 261 28.62 -85.67 14.64
N ASN A 262 28.06 -84.82 15.49
CA ASN A 262 26.66 -84.85 15.89
C ASN A 262 25.77 -83.94 15.03
N LYS A 263 26.32 -83.22 14.04
CA LYS A 263 25.54 -82.35 13.16
C LYS A 263 24.73 -83.19 12.18
N ILE A 264 23.42 -83.02 12.20
CA ILE A 264 22.50 -83.74 11.31
C ILE A 264 22.16 -82.96 10.04
N GLY A 265 22.40 -81.64 10.03
CA GLY A 265 22.18 -80.80 8.87
C GLY A 265 22.32 -79.31 9.20
N GLU A 266 22.10 -78.45 8.21
CA GLU A 266 22.06 -77.00 8.38
C GLU A 266 21.00 -76.40 7.46
N GLY A 267 20.11 -75.60 8.04
CA GLY A 267 19.05 -74.88 7.32
C GLY A 267 19.23 -73.37 7.43
N GLY A 268 18.25 -72.60 6.94
CA GLY A 268 18.28 -71.13 6.99
C GLY A 268 18.34 -70.50 8.40
N PHE A 269 18.17 -71.31 9.44
CA PHE A 269 18.25 -70.90 10.85
C PHE A 269 19.47 -71.50 11.58
N GLY A 270 20.42 -72.06 10.84
CA GLY A 270 21.69 -72.58 11.36
C GLY A 270 21.79 -74.10 11.47
N PRO A 271 22.89 -74.60 12.04
CA PRO A 271 23.19 -76.02 12.15
C PRO A 271 22.29 -76.72 13.19
N VAL A 272 21.84 -77.92 12.84
CA VAL A 272 21.04 -78.77 13.72
C VAL A 272 21.90 -79.94 14.20
N PHE A 273 21.91 -80.18 15.51
CA PHE A 273 22.70 -81.23 16.15
C PHE A 273 21.80 -82.27 16.80
N LYS A 274 22.23 -83.54 16.72
CA LYS A 274 21.68 -84.64 17.51
C LYS A 274 22.15 -84.50 18.95
N VAL A 275 21.23 -84.66 19.89
CA VAL A 275 21.52 -84.70 21.34
C VAL A 275 21.45 -86.13 21.86
N THR A 276 22.32 -86.47 22.79
CA THR A 276 22.23 -87.73 23.55
C THR A 276 21.96 -87.39 25.01
N TYR A 277 20.81 -87.84 25.52
CA TYR A 277 20.43 -87.66 26.92
C TYR A 277 20.68 -88.97 27.67
N TYR A 278 21.52 -88.93 28.69
CA TYR A 278 21.60 -90.01 29.68
C TYR A 278 20.65 -89.62 30.81
N ALA A 279 19.61 -90.42 31.02
CA ALA A 279 18.69 -90.28 32.14
C ALA A 279 19.33 -90.83 33.42
#